data_AF-A0A2V7P8G0-F1
#
_entry.id   AF-A0A2V7P8G0-F1
#
_cell.length_a   1.000
_cell.length_b   1.000
_cell.length_c   1.000
_cell.angle_alpha   90.00
_cell.angle_beta   90.00
_cell.angle_gamma   90.00
#
_symmetry.space_group_name_H-M   'P 1'
#
loop_
_entity.id
_entity.type
_entity.pdbx_description
1 polymer ?
#
loop_
_entity_poly.entity_id
_entity_poly.type
_entity_poly.pdbx_seq_one_letter_code
_entity_poly.pdbx_strand_id
1 'polypeptide(L)' 'MLCVLLVRFSSIGDILLTTPLVRALARRHPDAKLVYVTKRAMVPLVADHPDL' A
#
# COMPACT_ATOMS: atom_id res chain seq x y z
N MET A 1 12.28 0.80 -14.62
CA MET A 1 11.23 0.17 -13.80
C MET A 1 11.06 1.02 -12.55
N LEU A 2 9.85 1.56 -12.31
CA LEU A 2 9.58 2.41 -11.15
C LEU A 2 9.37 1.55 -9.90
N CYS A 3 9.95 1.92 -8.77
CA CYS A 3 9.75 1.27 -7.49
C CYS A 3 9.24 2.31 -6.48
N VAL A 4 8.11 2.04 -5.85
CA VAL A 4 7.45 2.97 -4.91
C VAL A 4 7.31 2.31 -3.55
N LEU A 5 7.87 2.96 -2.54
CA LEU A 5 7.75 2.55 -1.14
C LEU A 5 6.69 3.40 -0.45
N LEU A 6 5.57 2.78 -0.07
CA LEU A 6 4.54 3.39 0.75
C LEU A 6 4.86 3.10 2.22
N VAL A 7 5.11 4.13 3.02
CA VAL A 7 5.43 3.99 4.45
C VAL A 7 4.33 4.62 5.28
N ARG A 8 3.64 3.81 6.08
CA ARG A 8 2.66 4.32 7.05
C ARG A 8 2.69 3.52 8.35
N PHE A 9 3.18 4.16 9.40
CA PHE A 9 3.10 3.65 10.77
C PHE A 9 2.04 4.47 11.52
N SER A 10 0.83 3.92 11.68
CA SER A 10 -0.25 4.65 12.36
C SER A 10 -1.31 3.73 12.98
N SER A 11 -2.45 4.30 13.33
CA SER A 11 -3.68 3.62 13.71
C SER A 11 -4.36 2.97 12.49
N ILE A 12 -5.30 2.05 12.74
CA ILE A 12 -6.02 1.27 11.73
C ILE A 12 -6.67 2.16 10.66
N GLY A 13 -7.37 3.23 11.09
CA GLY A 13 -8.10 4.11 10.17
C GLY A 13 -7.18 4.75 9.12
N ASP A 14 -6.03 5.26 9.56
CA ASP A 14 -5.05 5.85 8.66
C ASP A 14 -4.49 4.84 7.65
N ILE A 15 -4.26 3.58 8.07
CA ILE A 15 -3.79 2.51 7.15
C ILE A 15 -4.85 2.25 6.08
N LEU A 16 -6.11 2.04 6.48
CA LEU A 16 -7.19 1.74 5.54
C LEU A 16 -7.41 2.88 4.54
N LEU A 17 -7.31 4.13 4.99
CA LEU A 17 -7.46 5.32 4.13
C LEU A 17 -6.34 5.47 3.09
N THR A 18 -5.24 4.70 3.17
CA THR A 18 -4.21 4.67 2.12
C THR A 18 -4.49 3.68 0.98
N THR A 19 -5.42 2.74 1.14
CA THR A 19 -5.72 1.73 0.10
C THR A 19 -6.16 2.34 -1.25
N PRO A 20 -6.93 3.46 -1.32
CA PRO A 20 -7.25 4.07 -2.62
C PRO A 20 -6.02 4.61 -3.36
N LEU A 21 -4.98 5.02 -2.63
CA LEU A 21 -3.71 5.48 -3.21
C LEU A 21 -2.96 4.33 -3.87
N VAL A 22 -2.91 3.16 -3.24
CA VAL A 22 -2.31 1.94 -3.82
C VAL A 22 -2.96 1.64 -5.17
N ARG A 23 -4.29 1.58 -5.19
CA ARG A 23 -5.06 1.34 -6.42
C ARG A 23 -4.80 2.41 -7.50
N ALA A 24 -4.65 3.67 -7.12
CA ALA A 24 -4.35 4.75 -8.06
C ALA A 24 -2.94 4.62 -8.66
N LEU A 25 -1.94 4.25 -7.84
CA LEU A 25 -0.57 4.04 -8.27
C LEU A 25 -0.46 2.86 -9.24
N ALA A 26 -1.08 1.73 -8.92
CA ALA A 26 -1.09 0.55 -9.78
C ALA A 26 -1.70 0.84 -11.16
N ARG A 27 -2.83 1.58 -11.21
CA ARG A 27 -3.44 1.97 -12.50
C ARG A 27 -2.59 2.95 -13.30
N ARG A 28 -1.93 3.89 -12.64
CA ARG A 28 -1.13 4.93 -13.32
C ARG A 28 0.22 4.39 -13.77
N HIS A 29 0.76 3.43 -13.05
CA HIS A 29 2.04 2.79 -13.32
C HIS A 29 1.91 1.26 -13.25
N PRO A 30 1.33 0.62 -14.28
CA PRO A 30 1.05 -0.83 -14.27
C PRO A 30 2.28 -1.71 -14.04
N ASP A 31 3.46 -1.26 -14.47
CA ASP A 31 4.72 -1.99 -14.33
C ASP A 31 5.53 -1.57 -13.08
N ALA A 32 4.97 -0.74 -12.19
CA ALA A 32 5.67 -0.32 -10.99
C ALA A 32 5.64 -1.40 -9.90
N LYS A 33 6.78 -1.59 -9.23
CA LYS A 33 6.83 -2.37 -8.00
C LYS A 33 6.35 -1.50 -6.85
N LEU A 34 5.25 -1.89 -6.20
CA LEU A 34 4.76 -1.25 -4.99
C LEU A 34 5.20 -2.05 -3.76
N VAL A 35 5.62 -1.36 -2.70
CA VAL A 35 5.99 -1.99 -1.43
C VAL A 35 5.33 -1.20 -0.30
N TYR A 36 4.53 -1.84 0.53
CA TYR A 36 3.87 -1.21 1.66
C TYR A 36 4.54 -1.59 2.98
N VAL A 37 4.94 -0.58 3.76
CA VAL A 37 5.63 -0.75 5.04
C VAL A 37 4.78 -0.16 6.16
N THR A 38 4.46 -1.01 7.14
CA THR A 38 3.70 -0.64 8.33
C THR A 38 4.09 -1.48 9.53
N LYS A 39 3.42 -1.27 10.67
CA LYS A 39 3.58 -2.08 11.88
C LYS A 39 3.13 -3.50 11.60
N ARG A 40 3.83 -4.49 12.16
CA ARG A 40 3.49 -5.92 11.97
C ARG A 40 2.03 -6.25 12.25
N ALA A 41 1.45 -5.64 13.29
CA ALA A 41 0.04 -5.81 13.65
C ALA A 41 -0.96 -5.28 12.59
N MET A 42 -0.51 -4.42 11.68
CA MET A 42 -1.34 -3.81 10.63
C MET A 42 -1.17 -4.49 9.26
N VAL A 43 -0.18 -5.38 9.10
CA VAL A 43 0.05 -6.11 7.84
C VAL A 43 -1.20 -6.84 7.33
N PRO A 44 -1.99 -7.54 8.17
CA PRO A 44 -3.19 -8.23 7.70
C PRO A 44 -4.25 -7.32 7.06
N LEU A 45 -4.20 -6.00 7.30
CA LEU A 45 -5.16 -5.05 6.72
C LEU A 45 -4.90 -4.76 5.24
N VAL A 46 -3.70 -5.04 4.75
CA VAL A 46 -3.26 -4.68 3.38
C VAL A 46 -2.62 -5.84 2.62
N ALA A 47 -2.35 -6.98 3.29
CA ALA A 47 -1.66 -8.12 2.71
C ALA A 47 -2.40 -8.75 1.51
N ASP A 48 -3.73 -8.75 1.53
CA ASP A 48 -4.57 -9.33 0.47
C ASP A 48 -5.10 -8.27 -0.52
N HIS A 49 -4.52 -7.07 -0.52
CA HIS A 49 -4.93 -6.02 -1.44
C HIS A 49 -4.51 -6.39 -2.88
N PRO A 50 -5.42 -6.47 -3.86
CA PRO A 50 -5.13 -7.02 -5.20
C PRO A 50 -4.11 -6.21 -6.00
N ASP A 51 -4.01 -4.90 -5.74
CA ASP A 51 -3.07 -4.00 -6.42
C ASP A 51 -1.70 -3.83 -5.69
N LEU A 52 -1.40 -4.64 -4.68
CA LEU A 52 -0.19 -4.53 -3.84
C LEU A 52 0.63 -5.83 -3.94
#